data_AF-A0A0P6RY28-F1
#
_entry.id   AF-A0A0P6RY28-F1
#
_cell.length_a   1.000
_cell.length_b   1.000
_cell.length_c   1.000
_cell.angle_alpha   90.00
_cell.angle_beta   90.00
_cell.angle_gamma   90.00
#
_symmetry.space_group_name_H-M   'P 1'
#
loop_
_entity.id
_entity.type
_entity.pdbx_description
1 polymer ?
#
loop_
_entity_poly.entity_id
_entity_poly.type
_entity_poly.pdbx_seq_one_letter_code
_entity_poly.pdbx_strand_id
1 'polypeptide(L)'
;MPKIDWERRRKNIRILMAVAGTNPTSLAESVGLSPNTLSKFTGGATQSLSPRSLGLIVDGLGLSSASDLDTDNPINDPKVTLRRLIDDLPEEKLPALLKELEVRFSEYLQE
;
A
#
# COMPACT_ATOMS: atom_id res chain seq x y z
N MET A 1 -10.69 -14.77 9.58
CA MET A 1 -10.08 -13.58 8.95
C MET A 1 -9.80 -12.56 10.04
N PRO A 2 -8.57 -12.03 10.17
CA PRO A 2 -8.28 -10.99 11.14
C PRO A 2 -9.19 -9.78 10.90
N LYS A 3 -9.68 -9.17 11.97
CA LYS A 3 -10.56 -8.00 11.93
C LYS A 3 -9.76 -6.81 11.37
N ILE A 4 -10.25 -6.17 10.32
CA ILE A 4 -9.61 -5.00 9.72
C ILE A 4 -9.58 -3.86 10.75
N ASP A 5 -8.38 -3.33 11.00
CA ASP A 5 -8.16 -2.18 11.88
C ASP A 5 -8.16 -0.89 11.05
N TRP A 6 -9.33 -0.26 10.97
CA TRP A 6 -9.52 0.97 10.19
C TRP A 6 -8.80 2.19 10.79
N GLU A 7 -8.58 2.22 12.10
CA GLU A 7 -7.81 3.29 12.74
C GLU A 7 -6.35 3.23 12.31
N ARG A 8 -5.78 2.02 12.32
CA ARG A 8 -4.43 1.78 11.80
C ARG A 8 -4.30 2.17 10.33
N ARG A 9 -5.20 1.70 9.47
CA ARG A 9 -5.19 2.06 8.04
C ARG A 9 -5.29 3.57 7.85
N ARG A 10 -6.17 4.25 8.59
CA ARG A 10 -6.30 5.72 8.55
C ARG A 10 -4.99 6.41 8.93
N LYS A 11 -4.36 5.98 10.03
CA LYS A 11 -3.07 6.51 10.48
C LYS A 11 -2.00 6.33 9.41
N ASN A 12 -1.92 5.13 8.83
CA ASN A 12 -0.92 4.81 7.81
C ASN A 12 -1.13 5.61 6.51
N ILE A 13 -2.39 5.78 6.06
CA ILE A 13 -2.71 6.66 4.93
C ILE A 13 -2.24 8.11 5.20
N ARG A 14 -2.48 8.65 6.41
CA ARG A 14 -2.00 10.01 6.77
C ARG A 14 -0.47 10.11 6.73
N ILE A 15 0.23 9.11 7.26
CA ILE A 15 1.70 9.07 7.26
C ILE A 15 2.23 9.04 5.82
N LEU A 16 1.69 8.14 4.99
CA LEU A 16 2.12 7.98 3.59
C LEU A 16 1.88 9.24 2.77
N MET A 17 0.74 9.92 2.96
CA MET A 17 0.50 11.22 2.33
C MET A 17 1.52 12.28 2.76
N ALA A 18 1.85 12.34 4.06
CA ALA A 18 2.82 13.29 4.57
C ALA A 18 4.23 13.04 3.99
N VAL A 19 4.64 11.77 3.88
CA VAL A 19 5.91 11.37 3.25
C VAL A 19 5.93 11.73 1.77
N ALA A 20 4.82 11.52 1.06
CA ALA A 20 4.68 11.88 -0.35
C ALA A 20 4.50 13.39 -0.59
N GLY A 21 4.46 14.22 0.46
CA GLY A 21 4.24 15.66 0.34
C GLY A 21 2.86 16.03 -0.23
N THR A 22 1.87 15.15 -0.09
CA THR A 22 0.50 15.35 -0.59
C THR A 22 -0.51 15.50 0.56
N ASN A 23 -1.76 15.78 0.22
CA ASN A 23 -2.86 15.96 1.17
C ASN A 23 -4.11 15.17 0.71
N PRO A 24 -5.13 14.98 1.58
CA PRO A 24 -6.33 14.21 1.26
C PRO A 24 -7.07 14.68 0.00
N THR A 25 -7.13 15.99 -0.24
CA THR A 25 -7.81 16.55 -1.41
C THR A 25 -7.02 16.23 -2.68
N SER A 26 -5.73 16.57 -2.71
CA SER A 26 -4.88 16.36 -3.87
C SER A 26 -4.72 14.88 -4.24
N LEU A 27 -4.59 13.99 -3.24
CA LEU A 27 -4.54 12.55 -3.49
C LEU A 27 -5.88 12.01 -4.01
N ALA A 28 -7.01 12.47 -3.47
CA ALA A 28 -8.31 12.04 -3.97
C ALA A 28 -8.53 12.46 -5.43
N GLU A 29 -8.17 13.69 -5.77
CA GLU A 29 -8.27 14.22 -7.13
C GLU A 29 -7.38 13.44 -8.11
N SER A 30 -6.15 13.11 -7.72
CA SER A 30 -5.21 12.39 -8.60
C SER A 30 -5.67 10.98 -8.95
N VAL A 31 -6.53 10.37 -8.13
CA VAL A 31 -7.07 9.01 -8.34
C VAL A 31 -8.54 8.99 -8.75
N GLY A 32 -9.13 10.15 -9.08
CA GLY A 32 -10.52 10.25 -9.49
C GLY A 32 -11.54 9.96 -8.38
N LEU A 33 -11.16 10.13 -7.12
CA LEU A 33 -12.02 10.05 -5.95
C LEU A 33 -12.54 11.44 -5.57
N SER A 34 -13.76 11.53 -5.01
CA SER A 34 -14.25 12.79 -4.45
C SER A 34 -13.32 13.27 -3.31
N PRO A 35 -12.86 14.54 -3.33
CA PRO A 35 -12.02 15.10 -2.25
C PRO A 35 -12.61 14.94 -0.85
N ASN A 36 -13.94 15.03 -0.77
CA ASN A 36 -14.67 14.89 0.48
C ASN A 36 -14.60 13.47 1.05
N THR A 37 -14.49 12.43 0.21
CA THR A 37 -14.44 11.05 0.69
C THR A 37 -13.17 10.79 1.49
N LEU A 38 -12.01 11.13 0.92
CA LEU A 38 -10.74 10.92 1.61
C LEU A 38 -10.60 11.87 2.80
N SER A 39 -10.96 13.15 2.65
CA SER A 39 -10.92 14.14 3.73
C SER A 39 -11.78 13.75 4.93
N LYS A 40 -13.02 13.26 4.71
CA LYS A 40 -13.89 12.79 5.80
C LYS A 40 -13.32 11.55 6.48
N PHE A 41 -12.78 10.60 5.72
CA PHE A 41 -12.17 9.41 6.29
C PHE A 41 -10.92 9.76 7.10
N THR A 42 -10.01 10.55 6.54
CA THR A 42 -8.80 11.01 7.24
C THR A 42 -9.11 12.03 8.32
N GLY A 43 -10.31 12.60 8.38
CA GLY A 43 -10.78 13.43 9.50
C GLY A 43 -11.47 12.63 10.61
N GLY A 44 -11.72 11.33 10.40
CA GLY A 44 -12.45 10.48 11.35
C GLY A 44 -13.98 10.63 11.28
N ALA A 45 -14.51 11.43 10.34
CA ALA A 45 -15.94 11.58 10.13
C ALA A 45 -16.60 10.32 9.53
N THR A 46 -15.81 9.46 8.87
CA THR A 46 -16.23 8.12 8.45
C THR A 46 -15.33 7.04 9.03
N GLN A 47 -15.96 5.93 9.43
CA GLN A 47 -15.30 4.82 10.12
C GLN A 47 -14.56 3.87 9.17
N SER A 48 -14.96 3.82 7.90
CA SER A 48 -14.40 2.91 6.91
C SER A 48 -14.47 3.50 5.50
N LEU A 49 -13.86 2.81 4.55
CA LEU A 49 -13.94 3.09 3.11
C LEU A 49 -14.52 1.89 2.37
N SER A 50 -15.19 2.17 1.25
CA SER A 50 -15.58 1.11 0.32
C SER A 50 -14.33 0.43 -0.28
N PRO A 51 -14.39 -0.86 -0.67
CA PRO A 51 -13.27 -1.54 -1.31
C PRO A 51 -12.75 -0.80 -2.55
N ARG A 52 -13.66 -0.22 -3.35
CA ARG A 52 -13.32 0.59 -4.53
C ARG A 52 -12.52 1.83 -4.15
N SER A 53 -13.01 2.62 -3.20
CA SER A 53 -12.32 3.83 -2.75
C SER A 53 -10.95 3.51 -2.16
N LEU A 54 -10.88 2.42 -1.38
CA LEU A 54 -9.62 1.98 -0.77
C LEU A 54 -8.61 1.55 -1.82
N GLY A 55 -9.03 0.81 -2.87
CA GLY A 55 -8.16 0.44 -3.99
C GLY A 55 -7.56 1.67 -4.67
N LEU A 56 -8.38 2.66 -5.03
CA LEU A 56 -7.90 3.90 -5.64
C LEU A 56 -6.87 4.64 -4.77
N ILE A 57 -7.08 4.69 -3.45
CA ILE A 57 -6.15 5.33 -2.51
C ILE A 57 -4.84 4.56 -2.41
N VAL A 58 -4.90 3.23 -2.35
CA VAL A 58 -3.74 2.33 -2.31
C VAL A 58 -2.88 2.54 -3.56
N ASP A 59 -3.51 2.54 -4.73
CA ASP A 59 -2.83 2.77 -6.01
C ASP A 59 -2.18 4.17 -6.05
N GLY A 60 -2.91 5.21 -5.61
CA GLY A 60 -2.38 6.58 -5.55
C GLY A 60 -1.23 6.79 -4.56
N LEU A 61 -1.07 5.90 -3.58
CA LEU A 61 0.05 5.90 -2.64
C LEU A 61 1.22 5.00 -3.11
N GLY A 62 1.11 4.41 -4.30
CA GLY A 62 2.12 3.49 -4.83
C GLY A 62 2.27 2.25 -3.94
N LEU A 63 1.14 1.74 -3.43
CA LEU A 63 1.04 0.47 -2.73
C LEU A 63 0.34 -0.53 -3.65
N SER A 64 0.61 -1.83 -3.49
CA SER A 64 0.01 -2.85 -4.37
C SER A 64 -1.21 -3.52 -3.73
N SER A 65 -1.46 -3.30 -2.44
CA SER A 65 -2.62 -3.90 -1.76
C SER A 65 -3.07 -3.12 -0.53
N ALA A 66 -4.35 -3.26 -0.18
CA ALA A 66 -4.90 -2.71 1.06
C ALA A 66 -4.27 -3.29 2.33
N SER A 67 -3.71 -4.51 2.27
CA SER A 67 -2.99 -5.13 3.39
C SER A 67 -1.68 -4.43 3.74
N ASP A 68 -1.08 -3.69 2.80
CA ASP A 68 0.14 -2.93 3.09
C ASP A 68 -0.14 -1.78 4.07
N LEU A 69 -1.41 -1.39 4.23
CA LEU A 69 -1.84 -0.41 5.23
C LEU A 69 -2.02 -1.01 6.64
N ASP A 70 -1.89 -2.33 6.80
CA ASP A 70 -2.02 -3.01 8.10
C ASP A 70 -0.68 -3.14 8.84
N THR A 71 0.41 -2.68 8.24
CA THR A 71 1.77 -2.67 8.82
C THR A 71 1.88 -1.72 10.02
N ASP A 72 2.78 -2.04 10.95
CA ASP A 72 3.12 -1.14 12.06
C ASP A 72 4.11 -0.04 11.61
N ASN A 73 4.77 -0.21 10.47
CA ASN A 73 5.73 0.76 9.91
C ASN A 73 5.50 1.00 8.41
N PRO A 74 4.63 1.96 8.03
CA PRO A 74 4.28 2.20 6.63
C PRO A 74 5.39 2.88 5.80
N ILE A 75 6.46 3.37 6.44
CA ILE A 75 7.54 4.11 5.74
C ILE A 75 8.67 3.17 5.35
N ASN A 76 9.09 2.30 6.25
CA ASN A 76 10.28 1.44 6.09
C ASN A 76 9.93 -0.05 6.03
N ASP A 77 8.74 -0.42 5.54
CA ASP A 77 8.40 -1.83 5.38
C ASP A 77 9.29 -2.46 4.30
N PRO A 78 10.18 -3.42 4.63
CA PRO A 78 11.06 -4.05 3.66
C PRO A 78 10.27 -4.75 2.54
N LYS A 79 9.04 -5.21 2.81
CA LYS A 79 8.17 -5.85 1.81
C LYS A 79 7.65 -4.85 0.78
N VAL A 80 7.30 -3.63 1.21
CA VAL A 80 6.88 -2.56 0.30
C VAL A 80 8.05 -2.12 -0.58
N THR A 81 9.24 -2.00 0.01
CA THR A 81 10.47 -1.65 -0.73
C THR A 81 10.81 -2.72 -1.76
N LEU A 82 10.80 -4.00 -1.37
CA LEU A 82 11.04 -5.11 -2.30
C LEU A 82 10.02 -5.15 -3.42
N ARG A 83 8.74 -4.90 -3.14
CA ARG A 83 7.69 -4.94 -4.16
C ARG A 83 7.85 -3.82 -5.20
N ARG A 84 8.16 -2.60 -4.76
CA ARG A 84 8.48 -1.49 -5.69
C ARG A 84 9.68 -1.80 -6.58
N LEU A 85 10.73 -2.39 -6.01
CA LEU A 85 11.90 -2.81 -6.79
C LEU A 85 11.53 -3.87 -7.85
N ILE A 86 10.63 -4.80 -7.51
CA ILE A 86 10.14 -5.82 -8.44
C ILE A 86 9.24 -5.22 -9.54
N ASP A 87 8.37 -4.26 -9.20
CA ASP A 87 7.47 -3.61 -10.17
C ASP A 87 8.26 -2.79 -11.22
N ASP A 88 9.41 -2.22 -10.84
CA ASP A 88 10.31 -1.47 -11.74
C ASP A 88 11.27 -2.37 -12.55
N LEU A 89 11.32 -3.68 -12.26
CA LEU A 89 12.25 -4.61 -12.89
C LEU A 89 11.72 -5.05 -14.27
N PRO A 90 12.56 -5.04 -15.33
CA PRO A 90 12.14 -5.53 -16.64
C PRO A 90 11.66 -6.98 -16.58
N GLU A 91 10.56 -7.28 -17.28
CA GLU A 91 9.87 -8.57 -17.20
C GLU A 91 10.80 -9.74 -17.57
N GLU A 92 11.73 -9.52 -18.51
CA GLU A 92 12.74 -10.50 -18.92
C GLU A 92 13.77 -10.85 -17.82
N LYS A 93 13.87 -10.04 -16.76
CA LYS A 93 14.76 -10.27 -15.60
C LYS A 93 14.08 -11.05 -14.49
N LEU A 94 12.74 -11.07 -14.45
CA LEU A 94 11.98 -11.72 -13.39
C LEU A 94 12.25 -13.23 -13.27
N PRO A 95 12.36 -14.02 -14.36
CA PRO A 95 12.65 -15.46 -14.24
C PRO A 95 14.01 -15.75 -13.62
N ALA A 96 15.03 -14.93 -13.94
CA ALA A 96 16.37 -15.10 -13.38
C ALA A 96 16.40 -14.74 -11.89
N LEU A 97 15.73 -13.65 -11.51
CA LEU A 97 15.60 -13.24 -10.11
C LEU A 97 14.83 -14.28 -9.29
N LEU A 98 13.70 -14.79 -9.82
CA LEU A 98 12.93 -15.84 -9.15
C LEU A 98 13.80 -17.05 -8.85
N LYS A 99 14.54 -17.53 -9.86
CA LYS A 99 15.45 -18.67 -9.68
C LYS A 99 16.53 -18.42 -8.64
N GLU A 100 17.10 -17.21 -8.60
CA GLU A 100 18.10 -16.86 -7.59
C GLU A 100 17.50 -16.85 -6.18
N LEU A 101 16.29 -16.29 -6.01
CA LEU A 101 15.58 -16.28 -4.74
C LEU A 101 15.19 -17.69 -4.29
N GLU A 102 14.70 -18.53 -5.21
CA GLU A 102 14.36 -19.94 -4.94
C GLU A 102 15.58 -20.74 -4.46
N VAL A 103 16.73 -20.56 -5.09
CA VAL A 103 17.98 -21.23 -4.69
C VAL A 103 18.45 -20.71 -3.34
N ARG A 104 18.42 -19.38 -3.14
CA ARG A 104 18.96 -18.75 -1.93
C ARG A 104 18.12 -18.98 -0.68
N PHE A 105 16.81 -19.11 -0.85
CA PHE A 105 15.86 -19.29 0.25
C PHE A 105 15.16 -20.66 0.20
N SER A 106 15.77 -21.65 -0.44
CA SER A 106 15.18 -22.98 -0.66
C SER A 106 14.74 -23.67 0.63
N GLU A 107 15.45 -23.42 1.74
CA GLU A 107 15.15 -23.98 3.06
C GLU A 107 13.82 -23.48 3.66
N TYR A 108 13.32 -22.34 3.19
CA TYR A 108 12.04 -21.74 3.61
C TYR A 108 10.89 -22.03 2.64
N LEU A 109 11.18 -22.67 1.49
CA LEU A 109 10.22 -22.98 0.43
C LEU A 109 9.78 -24.45 0.42
N GLN A 110 10.32 -25.29 1.32
CA GLN A 110 9.90 -26.67 1.47
C GLN A 110 8.75 -26.74 2.49
N GLU A 111 7.55 -27.08 2.02
CA GLU A 111 6.44 -27.61 2.84
C GLU A 111 6.73 -29.04 3.30
#